data_AF-A0A1X9YKH1-F1
#
_entry.id   AF-A0A1X9YKH1-F1
#
_cell.length_a   1.000
_cell.length_b   1.000
_cell.length_c   1.000
_cell.angle_alpha   90.00
_cell.angle_beta   90.00
_cell.angle_gamma   90.00
#
_symmetry.space_group_name_H-M   'P 1'
#
loop_
_entity.id
_entity.type
_entity.pdbx_description
1 polymer ?
#
loop_
_entity_poly.entity_id
_entity_poly.type
_entity_poly.pdbx_seq_one_letter_code
_entity_poly.pdbx_strand_id
1 'polypeptide(L)'
;MAASLPDPDLLARLAARLGPRGFTVDPVDIDPWTVDWRGRVRGRAVALLSPADAAETADAVGLCAAAGVALVPQGGNTSMVAGATPPADASALILSTRRMRTIRSVSPDDGVAVADAGVVLADLHAAAAHAGLRFPLSLGAKGSATIGGLISTNAGGTQVLRFGPMRALVLGIEAVLPDGSRFDGLTALRKDNRGYDLRQLLTGAEGTLGVITAASLRLVPAIGARTVAWAGLSSPDAALDLLRRLETATGGRWKVSNLCPMMR
;
A
#
# COMPACT_ATOMS: atom_id res chain seq x y z
N MET A 1 -5.19 -31.45 1.15
CA MET A 1 -3.79 -31.94 1.22
C MET A 1 -3.12 -31.19 2.36
N ALA A 2 -2.45 -31.88 3.28
CA ALA A 2 -1.68 -31.19 4.33
C ALA A 2 -0.61 -30.32 3.64
N ALA A 3 -0.55 -29.03 3.96
CA ALA A 3 0.44 -28.17 3.36
C ALA A 3 1.83 -28.62 3.79
N SER A 4 2.64 -29.06 2.83
CA SER A 4 4.05 -29.39 3.06
C SER A 4 4.83 -28.10 3.25
N LEU A 5 5.81 -28.12 4.16
CA LEU A 5 6.76 -27.03 4.29
C LEU A 5 7.47 -26.79 2.93
N PRO A 6 7.87 -25.55 2.63
CA PRO A 6 8.65 -25.24 1.44
C PRO A 6 9.91 -26.11 1.30
N ASP A 7 10.19 -26.56 0.09
CA ASP A 7 11.37 -27.37 -0.24
C ASP A 7 12.67 -26.63 0.11
N PRO A 8 13.63 -27.25 0.83
CA PRO A 8 14.95 -26.68 1.07
C PRO A 8 15.70 -26.21 -0.19
N ASP A 9 15.53 -26.86 -1.34
CA ASP A 9 16.15 -26.43 -2.61
C ASP A 9 15.59 -25.08 -3.08
N LEU A 10 14.27 -24.89 -2.98
CA LEU A 10 13.64 -23.60 -3.27
C LEU A 10 14.19 -22.50 -2.37
N LEU A 11 14.31 -22.77 -1.06
CA LEU A 11 14.86 -21.80 -0.12
C LEU A 11 16.32 -21.43 -0.45
N ALA A 12 17.14 -22.39 -0.84
CA ALA A 12 18.51 -22.14 -1.27
C ALA A 12 18.57 -21.27 -2.55
N ARG A 13 17.70 -21.53 -3.53
CA ARG A 13 17.60 -20.73 -4.77
C ARG A 13 17.14 -19.30 -4.48
N LEU A 14 16.16 -19.12 -3.60
CA LEU A 14 15.69 -17.80 -3.16
C LEU A 14 16.80 -17.04 -2.42
N ALA A 15 17.53 -17.72 -1.52
CA ALA A 15 18.66 -17.14 -0.80
C ALA A 15 19.77 -16.67 -1.76
N ALA A 16 20.12 -17.51 -2.74
CA ALA A 16 21.10 -17.16 -3.77
C ALA A 16 20.65 -15.97 -4.62
N ARG A 17 19.36 -15.91 -4.97
CA ARG A 17 18.82 -14.84 -5.83
C ARG A 17 18.72 -13.48 -5.14
N LEU A 18 18.26 -13.47 -3.90
CA LEU A 18 17.96 -12.24 -3.15
C LEU A 18 19.14 -11.75 -2.29
N GLY A 19 20.10 -12.65 -2.03
CA GLY A 19 21.27 -12.39 -1.21
C GLY A 19 20.94 -12.20 0.28
N PRO A 20 21.95 -11.94 1.11
CA PRO A 20 21.81 -11.92 2.57
C PRO A 20 20.90 -10.79 3.09
N ARG A 21 20.71 -9.71 2.31
CA ARG A 21 19.79 -8.62 2.66
C ARG A 21 18.35 -8.85 2.21
N GLY A 22 18.14 -9.83 1.32
CA GLY A 22 16.85 -10.11 0.71
C GLY A 22 16.24 -11.43 1.14
N PHE A 23 16.92 -12.22 1.96
CA PHE A 23 16.44 -13.51 2.42
C PHE A 23 16.71 -13.67 3.92
N THR A 24 15.64 -13.79 4.70
CA THR A 24 15.69 -13.94 6.17
C THR A 24 15.02 -15.25 6.58
N VAL A 25 15.71 -16.04 7.41
CA VAL A 25 15.22 -17.31 7.99
C VAL A 25 15.31 -17.36 9.51
N ASP A 26 15.93 -16.36 10.14
CA ASP A 26 15.98 -16.28 11.60
C ASP A 26 14.56 -16.09 12.17
N PRO A 27 14.05 -17.01 13.01
CA PRO A 27 12.73 -16.90 13.60
C PRO A 27 12.53 -15.61 14.40
N VAL A 28 13.58 -15.07 15.03
CA VAL A 28 13.51 -13.83 15.82
C VAL A 28 13.23 -12.63 14.91
N ASP A 29 13.87 -12.58 13.74
CA ASP A 29 13.65 -11.49 12.78
C ASP A 29 12.30 -11.62 12.05
N ILE A 30 11.78 -12.84 11.90
CA ILE A 30 10.51 -13.13 11.24
C ILE A 30 9.30 -12.90 12.16
N ASP A 31 9.41 -13.21 13.46
CA ASP A 31 8.29 -13.22 14.42
C ASP A 31 7.40 -11.94 14.36
N PRO A 32 7.97 -10.72 14.35
CA PRO A 32 7.17 -9.49 14.31
C PRO A 32 6.28 -9.35 13.06
N TRP A 33 6.62 -10.06 11.98
CA TRP A 33 5.92 -10.02 10.69
C TRP A 33 4.87 -11.12 10.55
N THR A 34 4.77 -12.01 11.55
CA THR A 34 3.78 -13.09 11.59
C THR A 34 2.53 -12.74 12.40
N VAL A 35 2.49 -11.56 13.02
CA VAL A 35 1.36 -11.08 13.83
C VAL A 35 0.67 -9.93 13.11
N ASP A 36 -0.66 -9.91 13.08
CA ASP A 36 -1.40 -8.79 12.53
C ASP A 36 -1.25 -7.54 13.41
N TRP A 37 -1.49 -6.36 12.81
CA TRP A 37 -1.36 -5.07 13.48
C TRP A 37 -2.13 -4.96 14.81
N ARG A 38 -3.24 -5.70 14.96
CA ARG A 38 -4.10 -5.66 16.15
C ARG A 38 -3.71 -6.68 17.22
N GLY A 39 -2.72 -7.54 16.96
CA GLY A 39 -2.31 -8.62 17.87
C GLY A 39 -3.37 -9.71 18.06
N ARG A 40 -4.28 -9.88 17.10
CA ARG A 40 -5.41 -10.84 17.16
C ARG A 40 -5.17 -12.11 16.36
N VAL A 41 -4.42 -12.02 15.27
CA VAL A 41 -4.12 -13.13 14.37
C VAL A 41 -2.62 -13.33 14.31
N ARG A 42 -2.19 -14.57 14.53
CA ARG A 42 -0.80 -15.00 14.42
C ARG A 42 -0.68 -16.14 13.42
N GLY A 43 0.19 -15.94 12.45
CA GLY A 43 0.59 -16.92 11.45
C GLY A 43 1.95 -17.53 11.75
N ARG A 44 2.51 -18.21 10.74
CA ARG A 44 3.88 -18.72 10.76
C ARG A 44 4.45 -18.62 9.35
N ALA A 45 5.73 -18.28 9.22
CA ALA A 45 6.45 -18.29 7.95
C ALA A 45 7.85 -18.83 8.18
N VAL A 46 8.36 -19.65 7.25
CA VAL A 46 9.72 -20.23 7.35
C VAL A 46 10.79 -19.31 6.76
N ALA A 47 10.39 -18.34 5.92
CA ALA A 47 11.29 -17.33 5.38
C ALA A 47 10.53 -16.03 5.08
N LEU A 48 11.27 -14.93 5.12
CA LEU A 48 10.85 -13.61 4.67
C LEU A 48 11.76 -13.16 3.53
N LEU A 49 11.14 -12.88 2.38
CA LEU A 49 11.78 -12.42 1.16
C LEU A 49 11.69 -10.89 1.10
N SER A 50 12.81 -10.20 0.91
CA SER A 50 12.89 -8.73 0.79
C SER A 50 13.61 -8.34 -0.51
N PRO A 51 12.95 -8.46 -1.67
CA PRO A 51 13.55 -8.05 -2.95
C PRO A 51 13.91 -6.56 -2.96
N ALA A 52 14.97 -6.22 -3.67
CA ALA A 52 15.46 -4.85 -3.84
C ALA A 52 14.68 -4.05 -4.88
N ASP A 53 14.09 -4.74 -5.85
CA ASP A 53 13.45 -4.15 -7.03
C ASP A 53 12.43 -5.11 -7.67
N ALA A 54 11.82 -4.66 -8.78
CA ALA A 54 10.84 -5.43 -9.53
C ALA A 54 11.41 -6.70 -10.19
N ALA A 55 12.71 -6.73 -10.53
CA ALA A 55 13.33 -7.90 -11.14
C ALA A 55 13.56 -9.01 -10.09
N GLU A 56 14.11 -8.67 -8.92
CA GLU A 56 14.19 -9.59 -7.78
C GLU A 56 12.80 -10.09 -7.35
N THR A 57 11.78 -9.24 -7.40
CA THR A 57 10.39 -9.62 -7.11
C THR A 57 9.87 -10.63 -8.14
N ALA A 58 10.08 -10.37 -9.44
CA ALA A 58 9.68 -11.26 -10.53
C ALA A 58 10.31 -12.65 -10.39
N ASP A 59 11.61 -12.70 -10.12
CA ASP A 59 12.34 -13.96 -9.95
C ASP A 59 11.85 -14.73 -8.72
N ALA A 60 11.64 -14.05 -7.59
CA ALA A 60 11.12 -14.69 -6.37
C ALA A 60 9.71 -15.25 -6.57
N VAL A 61 8.81 -14.50 -7.23
CA VAL A 61 7.46 -14.95 -7.55
C VAL A 61 7.50 -16.13 -8.51
N GLY A 62 8.29 -16.05 -9.59
CA GLY A 62 8.43 -17.13 -10.56
C GLY A 62 8.97 -18.43 -9.95
N LEU A 63 9.97 -18.33 -9.06
CA LEU A 63 10.50 -19.49 -8.32
C LEU A 63 9.43 -20.14 -7.44
N CYS A 64 8.65 -19.34 -6.70
CA CYS A 64 7.59 -19.85 -5.83
C CYS A 64 6.43 -20.43 -6.64
N ALA A 65 6.05 -19.79 -7.76
CA ALA A 65 5.01 -20.27 -8.66
C ALA A 65 5.38 -21.63 -9.26
N ALA A 66 6.62 -21.79 -9.74
CA ALA A 66 7.12 -23.06 -10.27
C ALA A 66 7.13 -24.19 -9.22
N ALA A 67 7.35 -23.84 -7.95
CA ALA A 67 7.36 -24.79 -6.84
C ALA A 67 5.99 -24.99 -6.17
N GLY A 68 4.95 -24.26 -6.60
CA GLY A 68 3.63 -24.30 -5.97
C GLY A 68 3.59 -23.76 -4.53
N VAL A 69 4.51 -22.87 -4.17
CA VAL A 69 4.60 -22.27 -2.82
C VAL A 69 3.88 -20.92 -2.78
N ALA A 70 3.00 -20.75 -1.80
CA ALA A 70 2.23 -19.52 -1.64
C ALA A 70 3.10 -18.36 -1.11
N LEU A 71 2.74 -17.14 -1.53
CA LEU A 71 3.35 -15.90 -1.07
C LEU A 71 2.30 -15.00 -0.41
N VAL A 72 2.70 -14.33 0.66
CA VAL A 72 1.92 -13.26 1.31
C VAL A 72 2.66 -11.94 1.11
N PRO A 73 2.21 -11.08 0.17
CA PRO A 73 2.78 -9.76 -0.02
C PRO A 73 2.55 -8.90 1.22
N GLN A 74 3.61 -8.29 1.74
CA GLN A 74 3.57 -7.50 2.96
C GLN A 74 4.32 -6.18 2.78
N GLY A 75 3.67 -5.08 3.14
CA GLY A 75 4.28 -3.76 3.23
C GLY A 75 4.62 -3.40 4.67
N GLY A 76 3.94 -2.39 5.21
CA GLY A 76 4.09 -1.91 6.58
C GLY A 76 3.47 -2.79 7.67
N ASN A 77 2.78 -3.88 7.30
CA ASN A 77 2.03 -4.75 8.23
C ASN A 77 1.02 -4.00 9.13
N THR A 78 0.33 -3.00 8.58
CA THR A 78 -0.64 -2.16 9.31
C THR A 78 -2.10 -2.48 8.95
N SER A 79 -2.37 -3.67 8.40
CA SER A 79 -3.71 -4.06 7.96
C SER A 79 -4.61 -4.34 9.17
N MET A 80 -5.89 -3.96 9.05
CA MET A 80 -6.92 -4.18 10.08
C MET A 80 -7.75 -5.44 9.85
N VAL A 81 -7.42 -6.26 8.84
CA VAL A 81 -8.17 -7.47 8.48
C VAL A 81 -7.29 -8.72 8.37
N ALA A 82 -6.04 -8.64 8.84
CA ALA A 82 -5.05 -9.73 8.80
C ALA A 82 -4.67 -10.25 7.40
N GLY A 83 -5.04 -9.55 6.31
CA GLY A 83 -4.68 -9.94 4.94
C GLY A 83 -3.17 -9.93 4.65
N ALA A 84 -2.36 -9.32 5.51
CA ALA A 84 -0.90 -9.30 5.42
C ALA A 84 -0.23 -10.34 6.35
N THR A 85 -1.01 -11.18 7.03
CA THR A 85 -0.56 -12.18 8.00
C THR A 85 -0.51 -13.55 7.33
N PRO A 86 0.61 -14.30 7.43
CA PRO A 86 0.69 -15.62 6.83
C PRO A 86 -0.24 -16.64 7.50
N PRO A 87 -0.55 -17.78 6.84
CA PRO A 87 -1.26 -18.89 7.46
C PRO A 87 -0.50 -19.48 8.66
N ALA A 88 -1.22 -20.07 9.62
CA ALA A 88 -0.61 -20.67 10.82
C ALA A 88 0.21 -21.94 10.52
N ASP A 89 -0.06 -22.61 9.41
CA ASP A 89 0.59 -23.86 9.00
C ASP A 89 1.97 -23.66 8.35
N ALA A 90 2.43 -22.43 8.17
CA ALA A 90 3.66 -22.05 7.44
C ALA A 90 3.76 -22.58 6.00
N SER A 91 2.62 -22.75 5.35
CA SER A 91 2.52 -23.08 3.93
C SER A 91 2.95 -21.94 2.99
N ALA A 92 3.08 -20.71 3.51
CA ALA A 92 3.41 -19.53 2.73
C ALA A 92 4.68 -18.83 3.23
N LEU A 93 5.38 -18.18 2.31
CA LEU A 93 6.47 -17.25 2.62
C LEU A 93 5.95 -15.81 2.63
N ILE A 94 6.59 -14.94 3.41
CA ILE A 94 6.30 -13.51 3.38
C ILE A 94 7.14 -12.86 2.27
N LEU A 95 6.52 -12.05 1.41
CA LEU A 95 7.22 -11.20 0.44
C LEU A 95 7.09 -9.74 0.86
N SER A 96 8.15 -9.21 1.47
CA SER A 96 8.25 -7.85 1.96
C SER A 96 8.68 -6.87 0.87
N THR A 97 7.88 -5.83 0.67
CA THR A 97 8.22 -4.74 -0.27
C THR A 97 9.10 -3.65 0.35
N ARG A 98 9.39 -3.71 1.66
CA ARG A 98 9.99 -2.60 2.42
C ARG A 98 11.40 -2.19 2.00
N ARG A 99 12.15 -3.06 1.31
CA ARG A 99 13.48 -2.73 0.79
C ARG A 99 13.41 -1.87 -0.49
N MET A 100 12.30 -1.91 -1.22
CA MET A 100 12.02 -1.06 -2.38
C MET A 100 11.48 0.30 -1.92
N ARG A 101 12.39 1.18 -1.46
CA ARG A 101 12.02 2.44 -0.77
C ARG A 101 12.41 3.71 -1.53
N THR A 102 12.56 3.62 -2.86
CA THR A 102 13.00 4.76 -3.66
C THR A 102 11.81 5.61 -4.10
N ILE A 103 11.89 6.91 -3.83
CA ILE A 103 11.06 7.89 -4.54
C ILE A 103 11.80 8.21 -5.83
N ARG A 104 11.34 7.63 -6.95
CA ARG A 104 12.01 7.70 -8.26
C ARG A 104 11.96 9.12 -8.84
N SER A 105 10.86 9.84 -8.64
CA SER A 105 10.73 11.24 -9.07
C SER A 105 9.60 11.98 -8.34
N VAL A 106 9.70 13.31 -8.29
CA VAL A 106 8.63 14.23 -7.91
C VAL A 106 8.65 15.38 -8.91
N SER A 107 7.59 15.52 -9.72
CA SER A 107 7.42 16.58 -10.72
C SER A 107 6.44 17.63 -10.21
N PRO A 108 6.90 18.84 -9.86
CA PRO A 108 6.04 19.98 -9.53
C PRO A 108 5.09 20.34 -10.67
N ASP A 109 5.60 20.34 -11.90
CA ASP A 109 4.88 20.80 -13.09
C ASP A 109 3.73 19.85 -13.46
N ASP A 110 3.97 18.54 -13.40
CA ASP A 110 2.93 17.54 -13.68
C ASP A 110 1.99 17.32 -12.47
N GLY A 111 2.49 17.62 -11.27
CA GLY A 111 1.86 17.25 -10.01
C GLY A 111 1.85 15.74 -9.83
N VAL A 112 2.98 15.07 -10.06
CA VAL A 112 3.10 13.61 -10.02
C VAL A 112 4.35 13.20 -9.23
N ALA A 113 4.23 12.15 -8.42
CA ALA A 113 5.37 11.43 -7.85
C ALA A 113 5.41 10.00 -8.39
N VAL A 114 6.60 9.48 -8.66
CA VAL A 114 6.80 8.04 -8.93
C VAL A 114 7.56 7.45 -7.75
N ALA A 115 7.01 6.41 -7.13
CA ALA A 115 7.54 5.83 -5.91
C ALA A 115 7.45 4.30 -5.94
N ASP A 116 8.47 3.64 -5.38
CA ASP A 116 8.43 2.20 -5.14
C ASP A 116 7.38 1.83 -4.09
N ALA A 117 6.90 0.60 -4.14
CA ALA A 117 5.83 0.09 -3.28
C ALA A 117 6.19 0.09 -1.78
N GLY A 118 7.47 0.01 -1.43
CA GLY A 118 7.95 0.04 -0.05
C GLY A 118 8.12 1.43 0.54
N VAL A 119 7.96 2.51 -0.25
CA VAL A 119 8.02 3.89 0.26
C VAL A 119 6.96 4.09 1.34
N VAL A 120 7.38 4.61 2.50
CA VAL A 120 6.47 4.93 3.61
C VAL A 120 5.68 6.20 3.27
N LEU A 121 4.39 6.24 3.61
CA LEU A 121 3.53 7.39 3.32
C LEU A 121 4.07 8.72 3.87
N ALA A 122 4.65 8.70 5.07
CA ALA A 122 5.29 9.87 5.67
C ALA A 122 6.47 10.40 4.83
N ASP A 123 7.26 9.52 4.23
CA ASP A 123 8.40 9.92 3.39
C ASP A 123 7.92 10.53 2.07
N LEU A 124 6.86 9.97 1.46
CA LEU A 124 6.20 10.57 0.30
C LEU A 124 5.61 11.95 0.63
N HIS A 125 5.01 12.12 1.81
CA HIS A 125 4.51 13.42 2.28
C HIS A 125 5.66 14.43 2.38
N ALA A 126 6.79 14.05 2.97
CA ALA A 126 7.95 14.91 3.11
C ALA A 126 8.51 15.30 1.74
N ALA A 127 8.70 14.35 0.83
CA ALA A 127 9.21 14.62 -0.52
C ALA A 127 8.28 15.55 -1.33
N ALA A 128 6.97 15.32 -1.28
CA ALA A 128 6.00 16.19 -1.93
C ALA A 128 6.02 17.62 -1.35
N ALA A 129 6.17 17.75 -0.03
CA ALA A 129 6.23 19.06 0.64
C ALA A 129 7.46 19.88 0.21
N HIS A 130 8.62 19.24 0.05
CA HIS A 130 9.83 19.91 -0.48
C HIS A 130 9.62 20.46 -1.89
N ALA A 131 8.74 19.83 -2.67
CA ALA A 131 8.36 20.27 -4.02
C ALA A 131 7.20 21.29 -4.04
N GLY A 132 6.76 21.82 -2.89
CA GLY A 132 5.61 22.73 -2.82
C GLY A 132 4.25 22.06 -3.09
N LEU A 133 4.23 20.73 -3.07
CA LEU A 133 3.06 19.90 -3.32
C LEU A 133 2.68 19.14 -2.04
N ARG A 134 1.66 18.29 -2.14
CA ARG A 134 1.31 17.29 -1.14
C ARG A 134 0.62 16.09 -1.78
N PHE A 135 0.78 14.93 -1.16
CA PHE A 135 -0.06 13.78 -1.42
C PHE A 135 -1.30 13.84 -0.50
N PRO A 136 -2.53 13.80 -1.04
CA PRO A 136 -3.72 14.14 -0.26
C PRO A 136 -4.18 13.04 0.71
N LEU A 137 -3.87 11.77 0.45
CA LEU A 137 -4.23 10.67 1.35
C LEU A 137 -3.40 10.72 2.62
N SER A 138 -4.08 10.65 3.77
CA SER A 138 -3.48 10.59 5.10
C SER A 138 -4.33 9.75 6.04
N LEU A 139 -3.67 8.97 6.90
CA LEU A 139 -4.29 8.06 7.88
C LEU A 139 -3.37 7.89 9.11
N GLY A 140 -3.91 7.28 10.18
CA GLY A 140 -3.19 7.15 11.46
C GLY A 140 -1.87 6.39 11.38
N ALA A 141 -1.82 5.32 10.58
CA ALA A 141 -0.63 4.49 10.36
C ALA A 141 0.38 5.06 9.34
N LYS A 142 0.34 6.36 9.01
CA LYS A 142 1.19 6.95 7.94
C LYS A 142 2.70 6.79 8.16
N GLY A 143 3.14 6.58 9.40
CA GLY A 143 4.56 6.39 9.74
C GLY A 143 5.11 5.01 9.39
N SER A 144 4.25 4.05 9.02
CA SER A 144 4.65 2.68 8.68
C SER A 144 3.94 2.12 7.44
N ALA A 145 2.74 2.62 7.11
CA ALA A 145 2.02 2.22 5.91
C ALA A 145 2.81 2.57 4.64
N THR A 146 2.95 1.59 3.74
CA THR A 146 3.73 1.74 2.50
C THR A 146 2.83 1.97 1.29
N ILE A 147 3.33 2.62 0.25
CA ILE A 147 2.57 2.95 -0.97
C ILE A 147 1.90 1.72 -1.59
N GLY A 148 2.64 0.62 -1.75
CA GLY A 148 2.09 -0.62 -2.32
C GLY A 148 0.96 -1.20 -1.48
N GLY A 149 1.07 -1.15 -0.14
CA GLY A 149 0.01 -1.57 0.77
C GLY A 149 -1.24 -0.68 0.68
N LEU A 150 -1.05 0.63 0.57
CA LEU A 150 -2.15 1.59 0.39
C LEU A 150 -2.91 1.36 -0.92
N ILE A 151 -2.19 1.05 -2.01
CA ILE A 151 -2.82 0.74 -3.30
C ILE A 151 -3.53 -0.61 -3.22
N SER A 152 -2.85 -1.63 -2.70
CA SER A 152 -3.41 -2.99 -2.61
C SER A 152 -4.68 -3.04 -1.77
N THR A 153 -4.80 -2.18 -0.75
CA THR A 153 -6.00 -2.10 0.11
C THR A 153 -7.01 -1.04 -0.34
N ASN A 154 -6.74 -0.33 -1.44
CA ASN A 154 -7.49 0.85 -1.87
C ASN A 154 -7.76 1.82 -0.70
N ALA A 155 -6.71 2.14 0.06
CA ALA A 155 -6.83 2.83 1.33
C ALA A 155 -7.65 4.13 1.22
N GLY A 156 -8.54 4.31 2.19
CA GLY A 156 -9.18 5.58 2.48
C GLY A 156 -8.32 6.45 3.40
N GLY A 157 -8.83 7.63 3.71
CA GLY A 157 -8.20 8.54 4.67
C GLY A 157 -9.12 9.68 5.03
N THR A 158 -8.65 10.58 5.89
CA THR A 158 -9.46 11.71 6.39
C THR A 158 -9.94 12.66 5.29
N GLN A 159 -9.28 12.65 4.13
CA GLN A 159 -9.61 13.51 2.99
C GLN A 159 -10.29 12.76 1.82
N VAL A 160 -10.82 11.56 2.06
CA VAL A 160 -11.45 10.72 1.03
C VAL A 160 -12.64 11.42 0.35
N LEU A 161 -13.41 12.23 1.09
CA LEU A 161 -14.56 12.97 0.54
C LEU A 161 -14.15 13.94 -0.56
N ARG A 162 -12.94 14.50 -0.49
CA ARG A 162 -12.47 15.51 -1.45
C ARG A 162 -11.66 14.91 -2.59
N PHE A 163 -10.84 13.91 -2.31
CA PHE A 163 -9.87 13.40 -3.30
C PHE A 163 -10.13 11.95 -3.73
N GLY A 164 -11.14 11.30 -3.16
CA GLY A 164 -11.40 9.88 -3.35
C GLY A 164 -10.41 8.99 -2.57
N PRO A 165 -10.57 7.67 -2.69
CA PRO A 165 -9.67 6.69 -2.09
C PRO A 165 -8.36 6.59 -2.90
N MET A 166 -7.43 5.73 -2.47
CA MET A 166 -6.14 5.54 -3.14
C MET A 166 -6.27 5.33 -4.65
N ARG A 167 -7.29 4.58 -5.11
CA ARG A 167 -7.61 4.37 -6.53
C ARG A 167 -7.72 5.65 -7.36
N ALA A 168 -8.28 6.72 -6.80
CA ALA A 168 -8.43 7.99 -7.50
C ALA A 168 -7.10 8.78 -7.61
N LEU A 169 -6.09 8.35 -6.84
CA LEU A 169 -4.78 9.00 -6.74
C LEU A 169 -3.68 8.27 -7.50
N VAL A 170 -3.92 7.04 -7.96
CA VAL A 170 -2.94 6.27 -8.74
C VAL A 170 -3.10 6.61 -10.21
N LEU A 171 -2.01 7.05 -10.87
CA LEU A 171 -1.93 7.33 -12.30
C LEU A 171 -1.37 6.16 -13.12
N GLY A 172 -0.52 5.33 -12.52
CA GLY A 172 0.07 4.15 -13.15
C GLY A 172 0.60 3.16 -12.10
N ILE A 173 0.74 1.90 -12.47
CA ILE A 173 1.23 0.81 -11.59
C ILE A 173 2.28 -0.01 -12.34
N GLU A 174 3.38 -0.32 -11.65
CA GLU A 174 4.27 -1.43 -11.97
C GLU A 174 3.95 -2.59 -11.02
N ALA A 175 3.82 -3.81 -11.55
CA ALA A 175 3.53 -4.99 -10.75
C ALA A 175 4.19 -6.26 -11.30
N VAL A 176 4.27 -7.27 -10.45
CA VAL A 176 4.64 -8.66 -10.80
C VAL A 176 3.40 -9.53 -10.64
N LEU A 177 3.04 -10.24 -11.71
CA LEU A 177 1.88 -11.13 -11.75
C LEU A 177 2.21 -12.51 -11.15
N PRO A 178 1.21 -13.36 -10.84
CA PRO A 178 1.43 -14.63 -10.15
C PRO A 178 2.34 -15.64 -10.88
N ASP A 179 2.53 -15.49 -12.19
CA ASP A 179 3.45 -16.30 -13.00
C ASP A 179 4.90 -15.76 -13.01
N GLY A 180 5.15 -14.65 -12.32
CA GLY A 180 6.43 -13.93 -12.31
C GLY A 180 6.59 -12.92 -13.45
N SER A 181 5.63 -12.81 -14.37
CA SER A 181 5.69 -11.80 -15.44
C SER A 181 5.54 -10.38 -14.89
N ARG A 182 6.21 -9.43 -15.54
CA ARG A 182 6.17 -8.01 -15.15
C ARG A 182 5.11 -7.27 -15.95
N PHE A 183 4.28 -6.52 -15.25
CA PHE A 183 3.40 -5.52 -15.82
C PHE A 183 4.00 -4.13 -15.61
N ASP A 184 4.35 -3.46 -16.71
CA ASP A 184 4.80 -2.06 -16.70
C ASP A 184 3.67 -1.15 -17.21
N GLY A 185 3.04 -0.44 -16.26
CA GLY A 185 2.00 0.53 -16.51
C GLY A 185 2.26 1.86 -15.83
N LEU A 186 3.53 2.21 -15.56
CA LEU A 186 3.86 3.51 -14.99
C LEU A 186 3.62 4.61 -16.03
N THR A 187 2.91 5.67 -15.62
CA THR A 187 2.57 6.78 -16.49
C THR A 187 2.27 8.02 -15.66
N ALA A 188 2.67 9.18 -16.17
CA ALA A 188 2.29 10.48 -15.62
C ALA A 188 0.99 11.03 -16.25
N LEU A 189 0.41 10.33 -17.22
CA LEU A 189 -0.76 10.80 -17.96
C LEU A 189 -2.02 10.79 -17.10
N ARG A 190 -2.74 11.91 -17.10
CA ARG A 190 -4.06 12.02 -16.43
C ARG A 190 -5.18 11.35 -17.20
N LYS A 191 -5.03 11.24 -18.53
CA LYS A 191 -5.97 10.60 -19.44
C LYS A 191 -5.20 9.62 -20.31
N ASP A 192 -5.51 8.34 -20.15
CA ASP A 192 -4.99 7.27 -20.98
C ASP A 192 -6.11 6.27 -21.21
N ASN A 193 -6.59 6.19 -22.46
CA ASN A 193 -7.72 5.35 -22.85
C ASN A 193 -7.27 4.19 -23.75
N ARG A 194 -5.98 3.83 -23.70
CA ARG A 194 -5.42 2.76 -24.52
C ARG A 194 -5.67 1.41 -23.84
N GLY A 195 -6.75 0.75 -24.24
CA GLY A 195 -7.10 -0.59 -23.74
C GLY A 195 -7.69 -0.58 -22.33
N TYR A 196 -7.60 -1.73 -21.65
CA TYR A 196 -8.15 -1.91 -20.31
C TYR A 196 -7.25 -1.28 -19.23
N ASP A 197 -7.86 -0.63 -18.23
CA ASP A 197 -7.14 -0.04 -17.10
C ASP A 197 -6.84 -1.11 -16.02
N LEU A 198 -5.80 -1.92 -16.26
CA LEU A 198 -5.40 -3.01 -15.33
C LEU A 198 -4.99 -2.49 -13.94
N ARG A 199 -4.57 -1.23 -13.83
CA ARG A 199 -4.33 -0.59 -12.53
C ARG A 199 -5.59 -0.59 -11.65
N GLN A 200 -6.78 -0.52 -12.23
CA GLN A 200 -8.03 -0.63 -11.46
C GLN A 200 -8.21 -2.03 -10.88
N LEU A 201 -7.84 -3.09 -11.59
CA LEU A 201 -7.94 -4.45 -11.07
C LEU A 201 -6.94 -4.68 -9.94
N LEU A 202 -5.70 -4.20 -10.09
CA LEU A 202 -4.64 -4.36 -9.10
C LEU A 202 -4.85 -3.49 -7.84
N THR A 203 -5.49 -2.33 -7.98
CA THR A 203 -5.82 -1.49 -6.82
C THR A 203 -6.98 -2.12 -6.05
N GLY A 204 -6.81 -2.35 -4.75
CA GLY A 204 -7.81 -3.04 -3.93
C GLY A 204 -7.78 -4.58 -4.06
N ALA A 205 -6.83 -5.16 -4.80
CA ALA A 205 -6.70 -6.61 -4.94
C ALA A 205 -6.09 -7.31 -3.71
N GLU A 206 -5.60 -6.55 -2.73
CA GLU A 206 -5.02 -7.08 -1.49
C GLU A 206 -3.87 -8.08 -1.72
N GLY A 207 -3.11 -7.90 -2.80
CA GLY A 207 -1.98 -8.78 -3.17
C GLY A 207 -2.38 -10.09 -3.84
N THR A 208 -3.68 -10.35 -4.05
CA THR A 208 -4.18 -11.63 -4.61
C THR A 208 -4.03 -11.75 -6.13
N LEU A 209 -3.91 -10.63 -6.84
CA LEU A 209 -3.75 -10.59 -8.30
C LEU A 209 -2.32 -10.26 -8.75
N GLY A 210 -1.41 -9.99 -7.81
CA GLY A 210 -0.03 -9.62 -8.09
C GLY A 210 0.58 -8.74 -7.00
N VAL A 211 1.90 -8.56 -7.10
CA VAL A 211 2.69 -7.74 -6.19
C VAL A 211 2.96 -6.40 -6.85
N ILE A 212 2.42 -5.32 -6.28
CA ILE A 212 2.72 -3.95 -6.74
C ILE A 212 4.17 -3.63 -6.37
N THR A 213 4.97 -3.18 -7.34
CA THR A 213 6.39 -2.84 -7.13
C THR A 213 6.65 -1.33 -7.18
N ALA A 214 5.85 -0.57 -7.93
CA ALA A 214 5.89 0.88 -7.95
C ALA A 214 4.57 1.49 -8.44
N ALA A 215 4.41 2.80 -8.24
CA ALA A 215 3.27 3.55 -8.74
C ALA A 215 3.62 4.99 -9.09
N SER A 216 2.93 5.52 -10.09
CA SER A 216 2.82 6.95 -10.37
C SER A 216 1.61 7.50 -9.64
N LEU A 217 1.77 8.55 -8.84
CA LEU A 217 0.80 9.05 -7.89
C LEU A 217 0.51 10.53 -8.15
N ARG A 218 -0.77 10.89 -8.18
CA ARG A 218 -1.24 12.26 -8.30
C ARG A 218 -0.95 13.03 -7.01
N LEU A 219 -0.19 14.11 -7.15
CA LEU A 219 -0.02 15.13 -6.13
C LEU A 219 -0.99 16.29 -6.36
N VAL A 220 -1.18 17.10 -5.32
CA VAL A 220 -1.97 18.33 -5.37
C VAL A 220 -1.16 19.46 -4.75
N PRO A 221 -1.51 20.74 -5.02
CA PRO A 221 -0.83 21.87 -4.39
C PRO A 221 -0.84 21.79 -2.86
N ALA A 222 0.22 22.32 -2.25
CA ALA A 222 0.29 22.50 -0.81
C ALA A 222 -0.92 23.28 -0.26
N ILE A 223 -1.18 23.13 1.04
CA ILE A 223 -2.30 23.82 1.68
C ILE A 223 -1.92 25.28 1.93
N GLY A 224 -2.53 26.22 1.19
CA GLY A 224 -2.32 27.65 1.43
C GLY A 224 -2.95 28.17 2.74
N ALA A 225 -4.12 27.66 3.12
CA ALA A 225 -4.78 27.99 4.39
C ALA A 225 -5.55 26.79 4.96
N ARG A 226 -5.59 26.69 6.29
CA ARG A 226 -6.29 25.64 7.04
C ARG A 226 -7.06 26.24 8.21
N THR A 227 -8.33 25.90 8.30
CA THR A 227 -9.20 26.17 9.44
C THR A 227 -9.71 24.83 9.97
N VAL A 228 -9.77 24.69 11.29
CA VAL A 228 -10.36 23.53 11.98
C VAL A 228 -11.42 24.05 12.92
N ALA A 229 -12.61 23.45 12.88
CA ALA A 229 -13.70 23.76 13.80
C ALA A 229 -14.10 22.48 14.54
N TRP A 230 -14.48 22.63 15.80
CA TRP A 230 -15.07 21.57 16.61
C TRP A 230 -16.50 21.96 16.96
N ALA A 231 -17.47 21.11 16.64
CA ALA A 231 -18.89 21.39 16.85
C ALA A 231 -19.53 20.24 17.64
N GLY A 232 -20.13 20.57 18.78
CA GLY A 232 -20.99 19.66 19.52
C GLY A 232 -22.38 19.64 18.89
N LEU A 233 -22.92 18.46 18.62
CA LEU A 233 -24.19 18.28 17.92
C LEU A 233 -25.07 17.30 18.71
N SER A 234 -26.38 17.50 18.63
CA SER A 234 -27.36 16.71 19.40
C SER A 234 -27.68 15.35 18.79
N SER A 235 -27.42 15.16 17.50
CA SER A 235 -27.71 13.90 16.79
C SER A 235 -26.81 13.71 15.55
N PRO A 236 -26.72 12.47 15.02
CA PRO A 236 -26.10 12.20 13.72
C PRO A 236 -26.76 12.96 12.55
N ASP A 237 -28.09 13.14 12.58
CA ASP A 237 -28.81 13.88 11.53
C ASP A 237 -28.38 15.36 11.49
N ALA A 238 -28.20 15.99 12.65
CA ALA A 238 -27.67 17.34 12.73
C ALA A 238 -26.24 17.45 12.16
N ALA A 239 -25.44 16.39 12.27
CA ALA A 239 -24.11 16.33 11.66
C ALA A 239 -24.17 16.23 10.13
N LEU A 240 -25.11 15.45 9.59
CA LEU A 240 -25.33 15.36 8.15
C LEU A 240 -25.84 16.68 7.57
N ASP A 241 -26.75 17.36 8.26
CA ASP A 241 -27.25 18.68 7.85
C ASP A 241 -26.14 19.73 7.86
N LEU A 242 -25.29 19.74 8.89
CA LEU A 242 -24.12 20.60 8.93
C LEU A 242 -23.16 20.30 7.77
N LEU A 243 -22.88 19.02 7.48
CA LEU A 243 -22.03 18.61 6.37
C LEU A 243 -22.56 19.15 5.04
N ARG A 244 -23.84 18.96 4.73
CA ARG A 244 -24.48 19.45 3.49
C ARG A 244 -24.41 20.98 3.36
N ARG A 245 -24.62 21.71 4.46
CA ARG A 245 -24.48 23.18 4.49
C ARG A 245 -23.04 23.60 4.20
N LEU A 246 -22.06 22.92 4.78
CA LEU A 246 -20.63 23.19 4.55
C LEU A 246 -20.21 22.86 3.12
N GLU A 247 -20.67 21.75 2.55
CA GLU A 247 -20.41 21.40 1.15
C GLU A 247 -20.95 22.47 0.20
N THR A 248 -22.18 22.92 0.42
CA THR A 248 -22.82 23.99 -0.36
C THR A 248 -22.06 25.31 -0.21
N ALA A 249 -21.77 25.73 1.02
CA ALA A 249 -21.11 27.01 1.31
C ALA A 249 -19.66 27.08 0.82
N THR A 250 -18.97 25.93 0.73
CA THR A 250 -17.57 25.87 0.32
C THR A 250 -17.38 25.46 -1.14
N GLY A 251 -18.45 25.18 -1.88
CA GLY A 251 -18.38 24.67 -3.25
C GLY A 251 -17.56 23.37 -3.35
N GLY A 252 -17.72 22.47 -2.38
CA GLY A 252 -16.96 21.20 -2.31
C GLY A 252 -15.47 21.34 -1.95
N ARG A 253 -15.01 22.53 -1.52
CA ARG A 253 -13.62 22.73 -1.06
C ARG A 253 -13.37 22.18 0.35
N TRP A 254 -14.43 21.77 1.06
CA TRP A 254 -14.37 21.08 2.34
C TRP A 254 -13.43 19.86 2.30
N LYS A 255 -12.61 19.66 3.35
CA LYS A 255 -11.49 18.70 3.33
C LYS A 255 -11.69 17.47 4.22
N VAL A 256 -12.29 17.62 5.40
CA VAL A 256 -12.35 16.57 6.42
C VAL A 256 -13.58 16.78 7.30
N SER A 257 -14.36 15.73 7.52
CA SER A 257 -15.35 15.65 8.60
C SER A 257 -15.17 14.30 9.29
N ASN A 258 -14.90 14.32 10.60
CA ASN A 258 -14.90 13.13 11.44
C ASN A 258 -16.02 13.29 12.46
N LEU A 259 -16.95 12.33 12.51
CA LEU A 259 -17.93 12.25 13.59
C LEU A 259 -17.30 11.51 14.77
N CYS A 260 -17.31 12.12 15.94
CA CYS A 260 -16.84 11.51 17.18
C CYS A 260 -18.04 11.24 18.09
N PRO A 261 -18.58 10.00 18.17
CA PRO A 261 -19.64 9.69 19.11
C PRO A 261 -19.09 9.77 20.54
N MET A 262 -19.62 10.69 21.34
CA MET A 262 -19.36 10.70 22.78
C MET A 262 -20.30 9.68 23.43
N MET A 263 -19.75 8.59 23.97
CA MET A 263 -20.49 7.74 24.90
C MET A 263 -20.79 8.60 26.14
N ARG A 264 -22.07 8.77 26.45
CA ARG A 264 -22.51 9.24 27.76
C ARG A 264 -22.45 8.09 28.75
#